data_AF-A0A176FSS0-F1
#
_entry.id   AF-A0A176FSS0-F1
#
_cell.length_a   1.000
_cell.length_b   1.000
_cell.length_c   1.000
_cell.angle_alpha   90.00
_cell.angle_beta   90.00
_cell.angle_gamma   90.00
#
_symmetry.space_group_name_H-M   'P 1'
#
loop_
_entity.id
_entity.type
_entity.pdbx_description
1 polymer ?
#
loop_
_entity_poly.entity_id
_entity_poly.type
_entity_poly.pdbx_seq_one_letter_code
_entity_poly.pdbx_strand_id
1 'polypeptide(L)'
;MTQPETPETLQFGWEEWISLPDLGVPALRAKVDTGARTSALHAFDIETFGTQARPKVRFTVHPIPGRDDLVIPCSANIVDRREVASSNGEKEMRYVIESTLLVNGQKWPIEITLTNRSTMTSRMLLGRQAMKDHISIAATDRFLQPELSYDVYHTSRMREVAPQRSLRICVLSREDNYSTRRLVEEGEKRGHSVEVINTTRCYMAINALAPEVHYDGKRLPRFDAVIPRIGASVTPYGAAIIRQFETIGTYCVNGAAGITASRDKLYAHQIMARARIGMPNTAFASSPRDTANIISLVGTTPLIVKLLESTQGKGVVLAETKKAAESVIDAFRGLKANFLVQSFVKEAAGEDIRCLVIGGKVVASMKRTGAEGDFRSNLHRGGTAKSVRITKEERETAVRAARAFD
;
A
#
# COMPACT_ATOMS: atom_id res chain seq x y z
N MET A 1 9.00 -2.93 -50.23
CA MET A 1 8.05 -3.91 -49.69
C MET A 1 8.85 -4.96 -48.95
N THR A 2 9.02 -4.79 -47.64
CA THR A 2 9.59 -5.82 -46.77
C THR A 2 8.55 -6.94 -46.64
N GLN A 3 8.90 -8.16 -47.04
CA GLN A 3 8.07 -9.34 -46.81
C GLN A 3 7.84 -9.48 -45.30
N PRO A 4 6.63 -9.83 -44.84
CA PRO A 4 6.45 -10.22 -43.45
C PRO A 4 7.27 -11.50 -43.21
N GLU A 5 8.24 -11.45 -42.31
CA GLU A 5 8.99 -12.62 -41.86
C GLU A 5 7.99 -13.70 -41.44
N THR A 6 8.10 -14.88 -42.05
CA THR A 6 7.33 -16.04 -41.63
C THR A 6 7.81 -16.41 -40.23
N PRO A 7 6.94 -16.50 -39.21
CA PRO A 7 7.39 -16.86 -37.87
C PRO A 7 8.13 -18.19 -37.93
N GLU A 8 9.30 -18.22 -37.30
CA GLU A 8 10.15 -19.42 -37.23
C GLU A 8 9.31 -20.59 -36.68
N THR A 9 9.34 -21.73 -37.36
CA THR A 9 8.50 -22.88 -36.97
C THR A 9 8.99 -23.43 -35.63
N LEU A 10 8.08 -23.61 -34.67
CA LEU A 10 8.39 -24.23 -33.38
C LEU A 10 8.07 -25.72 -33.44
N GLN A 11 8.93 -26.53 -32.83
CA GLN A 11 8.69 -27.96 -32.66
C GLN A 11 8.66 -28.27 -31.17
N PHE A 12 7.53 -28.75 -30.66
CA PHE A 12 7.36 -29.09 -29.26
C PHE A 12 7.43 -30.60 -29.05
N GLY A 13 8.17 -31.03 -28.04
CA GLY A 13 8.09 -32.34 -27.45
C GLY A 13 6.85 -32.53 -26.58
N TRP A 14 6.77 -33.66 -25.87
CA TRP A 14 5.70 -33.90 -24.89
C TRP A 14 5.86 -33.08 -23.60
N GLU A 15 7.06 -32.54 -23.33
CA GLU A 15 7.36 -31.62 -22.24
C GLU A 15 8.28 -30.51 -22.73
N GLU A 16 7.93 -29.25 -22.42
CA GLU A 16 8.67 -28.08 -22.87
C GLU A 16 8.88 -27.04 -21.77
N TRP A 17 9.95 -26.27 -21.93
CA TRP A 17 10.23 -25.07 -21.15
C TRP A 17 9.45 -23.88 -21.72
N ILE A 18 8.70 -23.21 -20.84
CA ILE A 18 7.89 -22.05 -21.18
C ILE A 18 8.03 -20.95 -20.14
N SER A 19 7.62 -19.73 -20.52
CA SER A 19 7.54 -18.57 -19.63
C SER A 19 6.15 -17.93 -19.71
N LEU A 20 5.62 -17.50 -18.56
CA LEU A 20 4.39 -16.71 -18.41
C LEU A 20 4.74 -15.35 -17.80
N PRO A 21 5.27 -14.40 -18.60
CA PRO A 21 5.74 -13.11 -18.11
C PRO A 21 4.68 -12.29 -17.37
N ASP A 22 3.41 -12.33 -17.80
CA ASP A 22 2.33 -11.57 -17.14
C ASP A 22 2.05 -12.06 -15.71
N LEU A 23 2.41 -13.31 -15.43
CA LEU A 23 2.29 -13.93 -14.11
C LEU A 23 3.61 -13.91 -13.33
N GLY A 24 4.67 -13.30 -13.88
CA GLY A 24 5.99 -13.30 -13.27
C GLY A 24 6.57 -14.70 -13.08
N VAL A 25 6.24 -15.63 -13.99
CA VAL A 25 6.74 -17.00 -14.01
C VAL A 25 7.73 -17.15 -15.17
N PRO A 26 9.02 -16.79 -14.99
CA PRO A 26 10.00 -16.79 -16.08
C PRO A 26 10.43 -18.17 -16.58
N ALA A 27 10.25 -19.23 -15.79
CA ALA A 27 10.67 -20.58 -16.16
C ALA A 27 9.71 -21.63 -15.57
N LEU A 28 8.95 -22.31 -16.43
CA LEU A 28 8.03 -23.38 -16.05
C LEU A 28 8.15 -24.53 -17.03
N ARG A 29 8.12 -25.76 -16.52
CA ARG A 29 7.96 -26.95 -17.36
C ARG A 29 6.47 -27.20 -17.57
N ALA A 30 6.05 -27.25 -18.83
CA ALA A 30 4.69 -27.56 -19.23
C ALA A 30 4.65 -28.88 -19.99
N LYS A 31 3.67 -29.73 -19.65
CA LYS A 31 3.37 -30.93 -20.43
C LYS A 31 2.47 -30.55 -21.60
N VAL A 32 2.86 -30.91 -22.81
CA VAL A 32 2.02 -30.74 -24.00
C VAL A 32 0.90 -31.77 -23.97
N ASP A 33 -0.34 -31.28 -24.05
CA ASP A 33 -1.55 -32.11 -23.96
C ASP A 33 -2.54 -31.70 -25.05
N THR A 34 -2.46 -32.39 -26.19
CA THR A 34 -3.36 -32.15 -27.34
C THR A 34 -4.79 -32.61 -27.07
N GLY A 35 -5.02 -33.45 -26.05
CA GLY A 35 -6.37 -33.85 -25.62
C GLY A 35 -7.07 -32.75 -24.83
N ALA A 36 -6.31 -31.94 -24.10
CA ALA A 36 -6.83 -30.77 -23.39
C ALA A 36 -7.16 -29.62 -24.37
N ARG A 37 -8.40 -29.13 -24.35
CA ARG A 37 -8.80 -27.96 -25.16
C ARG A 37 -8.05 -26.70 -24.74
N THR A 38 -8.10 -26.37 -23.45
CA THR A 38 -7.53 -25.16 -22.85
C THR A 38 -6.37 -25.54 -21.94
N SER A 39 -5.34 -24.71 -21.87
CA SER A 39 -4.21 -24.92 -20.96
C SER A 39 -4.66 -24.87 -19.49
N ALA A 40 -3.92 -25.53 -18.61
CA ALA A 40 -4.23 -25.58 -17.18
C ALA A 40 -2.98 -25.30 -16.35
N LEU A 41 -3.06 -24.38 -15.40
CA LEU A 41 -1.96 -24.00 -14.53
C LEU A 41 -2.26 -24.41 -13.08
N HIS A 42 -1.25 -24.96 -12.41
CA HIS A 42 -1.28 -25.19 -10.98
C HIS A 42 -1.43 -23.85 -10.25
N ALA A 43 -2.53 -23.71 -9.54
CA ALA A 43 -2.84 -22.55 -8.73
C ALA A 43 -3.50 -22.98 -7.42
N PHE A 44 -3.20 -22.27 -6.34
CA PHE A 44 -3.82 -22.43 -5.02
C PHE A 44 -4.18 -21.06 -4.43
N ASP A 45 -4.91 -21.04 -3.31
CA ASP A 45 -5.48 -19.82 -2.71
C ASP A 45 -6.24 -18.95 -3.74
N ILE A 46 -7.04 -19.61 -4.57
CA ILE A 46 -7.78 -18.97 -5.66
C ILE A 46 -8.96 -18.20 -5.08
N GLU A 47 -8.91 -16.88 -5.15
CA GLU A 47 -9.94 -16.00 -4.62
C GLU A 47 -10.33 -14.91 -5.62
N THR A 48 -11.63 -14.68 -5.78
CA THR A 48 -12.14 -13.62 -6.67
C THR A 48 -12.25 -12.28 -5.96
N PHE A 49 -11.99 -11.19 -6.67
CA PHE A 49 -12.17 -9.82 -6.20
C PHE A 49 -12.47 -8.87 -7.37
N GLY A 50 -12.66 -7.58 -7.08
CA GLY A 50 -13.06 -6.59 -8.07
C GLY A 50 -14.58 -6.49 -8.23
N THR A 51 -15.02 -5.63 -9.14
CA THR A 51 -16.44 -5.38 -9.41
C THR A 51 -17.00 -6.43 -10.38
N GLN A 52 -18.33 -6.57 -10.44
CA GLN A 52 -18.96 -7.46 -11.43
C GLN A 52 -18.59 -7.09 -12.88
N ALA A 53 -18.38 -5.80 -13.16
CA ALA A 53 -17.99 -5.33 -14.49
C ALA A 53 -16.52 -5.61 -14.84
N ARG A 54 -15.66 -5.81 -13.85
CA ARG A 54 -14.23 -6.10 -14.03
C ARG A 54 -13.78 -7.16 -13.02
N PRO A 55 -14.28 -8.41 -13.15
CA PRO A 55 -14.00 -9.46 -12.20
C PRO A 55 -12.53 -9.88 -12.31
N LYS A 56 -11.89 -10.08 -11.16
CA LYS A 56 -10.49 -10.48 -11.06
C LYS A 56 -10.35 -11.70 -10.18
N VAL A 57 -9.26 -12.42 -10.37
CA VAL A 57 -8.85 -13.54 -9.53
C VAL A 57 -7.44 -13.29 -9.04
N ARG A 58 -7.21 -13.52 -7.74
CA ARG A 58 -5.87 -13.68 -7.18
C ARG A 58 -5.66 -15.15 -6.87
N PHE A 59 -4.42 -15.59 -7.01
CA PHE A 59 -4.03 -16.97 -6.80
C PHE A 59 -2.53 -17.03 -6.61
N THR A 60 -2.04 -18.19 -6.21
CA THR A 60 -0.63 -18.40 -5.94
C THR A 60 -0.13 -19.58 -6.76
N VAL A 61 1.13 -19.50 -7.23
CA VAL A 61 1.76 -20.52 -8.06
C VAL A 61 3.03 -21.03 -7.38
N HIS A 62 3.17 -22.35 -7.32
CA HIS A 62 4.44 -23.05 -7.12
C HIS A 62 5.00 -23.49 -8.47
N PRO A 63 6.00 -22.78 -9.03
CA PRO A 63 6.48 -23.05 -10.39
C PRO A 63 7.35 -24.31 -10.48
N ILE A 64 7.92 -24.78 -9.36
CA ILE A 64 8.82 -25.93 -9.32
C ILE A 64 8.05 -27.12 -8.72
N PRO A 65 7.93 -28.26 -9.43
CA PRO A 65 7.36 -29.48 -8.86
C PRO A 65 8.10 -29.91 -7.59
N GLY A 66 7.35 -30.24 -6.53
CA GLY A 66 7.91 -30.70 -5.25
C GLY A 66 8.53 -29.63 -4.35
N ARG A 67 8.48 -28.35 -4.75
CA ARG A 67 8.92 -27.21 -3.93
C ARG A 67 7.76 -26.26 -3.65
N ASP A 68 7.34 -26.21 -2.39
CA ASP A 68 6.22 -25.38 -1.94
C ASP A 68 6.70 -24.14 -1.14
N ASP A 69 8.00 -23.99 -0.94
CA ASP A 69 8.63 -22.82 -0.31
C ASP A 69 8.74 -21.62 -1.29
N LEU A 70 8.78 -21.88 -2.60
CA LEU A 70 8.76 -20.85 -3.63
C LEU A 70 7.33 -20.49 -4.00
N VAL A 71 6.94 -19.28 -3.63
CA VAL A 71 5.57 -18.78 -3.74
C VAL A 71 5.53 -17.57 -4.66
N ILE A 72 4.76 -17.65 -5.76
CA ILE A 72 4.54 -16.52 -6.68
C ILE A 72 3.08 -16.08 -6.58
N PRO A 73 2.78 -14.95 -5.91
CA PRO A 73 1.45 -14.38 -5.86
C PRO A 73 1.09 -13.71 -7.19
N CYS A 74 0.01 -14.17 -7.80
CA CYS A 74 -0.48 -13.73 -9.10
C CYS A 74 -1.87 -13.12 -9.01
N SER A 75 -2.24 -12.34 -10.01
CA SER A 75 -3.62 -11.91 -10.22
C SER A 75 -3.87 -11.65 -11.70
N ALA A 76 -5.08 -11.90 -12.16
CA ALA A 76 -5.49 -11.62 -13.53
C ALA A 76 -6.96 -11.26 -13.62
N ASN A 77 -7.37 -10.67 -14.75
CA ASN A 77 -8.79 -10.53 -15.07
C ASN A 77 -9.39 -11.90 -15.36
N ILE A 78 -10.62 -12.13 -14.92
CA ILE A 78 -11.38 -13.33 -15.27
C ILE A 78 -12.02 -13.05 -16.63
N VAL A 79 -11.69 -13.85 -17.63
CA VAL A 79 -12.28 -13.75 -18.97
C VAL A 79 -13.48 -14.68 -19.15
N ASP A 80 -13.50 -15.81 -18.42
CA ASP A 80 -14.56 -16.82 -18.51
C ASP A 80 -14.56 -17.74 -17.27
N ARG A 81 -15.60 -18.56 -17.13
CA ARG A 81 -15.65 -19.74 -16.23
C ARG A 81 -16.07 -20.96 -17.02
N ARG A 82 -15.30 -22.04 -16.93
CA ARG A 82 -15.54 -23.26 -17.73
C ARG A 82 -15.61 -24.50 -16.86
N GLU A 83 -16.57 -25.36 -17.17
CA GLU A 83 -16.58 -26.74 -16.65
C GLU A 83 -15.52 -27.54 -17.39
N VAL A 84 -14.58 -28.13 -16.65
CA VAL A 84 -13.51 -28.95 -17.20
C VAL A 84 -13.60 -30.34 -16.57
N ALA A 85 -13.71 -31.37 -17.43
CA ALA A 85 -13.66 -32.76 -17.00
C ALA A 85 -12.20 -33.24 -16.94
N SER A 86 -11.82 -33.87 -15.84
CA SER A 86 -10.54 -34.57 -15.72
C SER A 86 -10.59 -35.91 -16.47
N SER A 87 -9.43 -36.50 -16.71
CA SER A 87 -9.30 -37.88 -17.24
C SER A 87 -10.01 -38.93 -16.38
N ASN A 88 -10.29 -38.60 -15.11
CA ASN A 88 -10.93 -39.49 -14.14
C ASN A 88 -12.46 -39.26 -14.09
N GLY A 89 -13.01 -38.42 -14.97
CA GLY A 89 -14.46 -38.15 -15.05
C GLY A 89 -14.98 -37.08 -14.09
N GLU A 90 -14.16 -36.62 -13.14
CA GLU A 90 -14.52 -35.52 -12.24
C GLU A 90 -14.63 -34.20 -13.01
N LYS A 91 -15.69 -33.44 -12.74
CA LYS A 91 -15.94 -32.13 -13.35
C LYS A 91 -15.65 -31.02 -12.36
N GLU A 92 -14.94 -30.00 -12.81
CA GLU A 92 -14.58 -28.83 -11.99
C GLU A 92 -14.90 -27.54 -12.75
N MET A 93 -15.56 -26.59 -12.09
CA MET A 93 -15.72 -25.23 -12.61
C MET A 93 -14.45 -24.41 -12.35
N ARG A 94 -13.74 -24.04 -13.40
CA ARG A 94 -12.46 -23.33 -13.33
C ARG A 94 -12.58 -21.91 -13.85
N TYR A 95 -11.87 -20.99 -13.20
CA TYR A 95 -11.66 -19.64 -13.72
C TYR A 95 -10.72 -19.69 -14.92
N VAL A 96 -11.05 -18.94 -15.97
CA VAL A 96 -10.21 -18.76 -17.14
C VAL A 96 -9.60 -17.37 -17.08
N ILE A 97 -8.29 -17.31 -17.27
CA ILE A 97 -7.51 -16.08 -17.42
C ILE A 97 -6.83 -16.08 -18.78
N GLU A 98 -6.47 -14.89 -19.27
CA GLU A 98 -5.59 -14.74 -20.41
C GLU A 98 -4.18 -14.38 -19.93
N SER A 99 -3.14 -14.99 -20.52
CA SER A 99 -1.75 -14.66 -20.26
C SER A 99 -0.90 -14.86 -21.51
N THR A 100 0.13 -14.05 -21.67
CA THR A 100 1.15 -14.19 -22.70
C THR A 100 1.99 -15.43 -22.43
N LEU A 101 2.04 -16.35 -23.39
CA LEU A 101 3.00 -17.43 -23.45
C LEU A 101 4.26 -16.94 -24.18
N LEU A 102 5.44 -17.19 -23.61
CA LEU A 102 6.73 -16.92 -24.22
C LEU A 102 7.52 -18.22 -24.36
N VAL A 103 7.90 -18.55 -25.60
CA VAL A 103 8.72 -19.73 -25.95
C VAL A 103 9.68 -19.34 -27.07
N ASN A 104 10.98 -19.62 -26.90
CA ASN A 104 12.03 -19.31 -27.88
C ASN A 104 11.93 -17.90 -28.51
N GLY A 105 11.70 -16.87 -27.68
CA GLY A 105 11.55 -15.49 -28.14
C GLY A 105 10.18 -15.12 -28.73
N GLN A 106 9.35 -16.10 -29.10
CA GLN A 106 8.02 -15.89 -29.65
C GLN A 106 6.97 -15.72 -28.55
N LYS A 107 6.01 -14.80 -28.76
CA LYS A 107 4.99 -14.42 -27.77
C LYS A 107 3.60 -14.43 -28.36
N TRP A 108 2.65 -15.06 -27.68
CA TRP A 108 1.23 -14.99 -28.05
C TRP A 108 0.32 -15.18 -26.83
N PRO A 109 -0.90 -14.63 -26.84
CA PRO A 109 -1.86 -14.84 -25.76
C PRO A 109 -2.40 -16.27 -25.76
N ILE A 110 -2.58 -16.83 -24.58
CA ILE A 110 -3.25 -18.12 -24.35
C ILE A 110 -4.27 -17.99 -23.22
N GLU A 111 -5.34 -18.79 -23.32
CA GLU A 111 -6.26 -18.99 -22.21
C GLU A 111 -5.74 -20.08 -21.27
N ILE A 112 -5.82 -19.81 -19.98
CA ILE A 112 -5.35 -20.70 -18.91
C ILE A 112 -6.46 -20.90 -17.90
N THR A 113 -6.77 -22.15 -17.59
CA THR A 113 -7.64 -22.52 -16.47
C THR A 113 -6.82 -22.64 -15.19
N LEU A 114 -7.34 -22.10 -14.09
CA LEU A 114 -6.71 -22.19 -12.77
C LEU A 114 -7.27 -23.41 -12.01
N THR A 115 -6.40 -24.28 -11.51
CA THR A 115 -6.79 -25.49 -10.77
C THR A 115 -5.68 -25.98 -9.85
N ASN A 116 -6.05 -26.63 -8.74
CA ASN A 116 -5.07 -27.20 -7.82
C ASN A 116 -4.52 -28.52 -8.34
N ARG A 117 -3.32 -28.45 -8.92
CA ARG A 117 -2.55 -29.61 -9.40
C ARG A 117 -1.40 -30.04 -8.46
N SER A 118 -1.53 -29.82 -7.14
CA SER A 118 -0.44 -30.08 -6.18
C SER A 118 0.08 -31.52 -6.22
N THR A 119 -0.83 -32.48 -6.44
CA THR A 119 -0.56 -33.93 -6.52
C THR A 119 -0.02 -34.39 -7.88
N MET A 120 0.01 -33.51 -8.89
CA MET A 120 0.44 -33.84 -10.24
C MET A 120 1.92 -33.46 -10.44
N THR A 121 2.66 -34.30 -11.17
CA THR A 121 4.08 -34.04 -11.50
C THR A 121 4.27 -32.78 -12.34
N SER A 122 3.35 -32.52 -13.28
CA SER A 122 3.40 -31.34 -14.13
C SER A 122 2.52 -30.20 -13.58
N ARG A 123 3.16 -29.06 -13.32
CA ARG A 123 2.52 -27.83 -12.83
C ARG A 123 1.73 -27.10 -13.92
N MET A 124 1.93 -27.43 -15.20
CA MET A 124 1.14 -26.84 -16.29
C MET A 124 0.88 -27.84 -17.42
N LEU A 125 -0.35 -27.85 -17.92
CA LEU A 125 -0.70 -28.46 -19.20
C LEU A 125 -0.80 -27.38 -20.27
N LEU A 126 -0.16 -27.61 -21.41
CA LEU A 126 -0.28 -26.78 -22.59
C LEU A 126 -1.29 -27.42 -23.54
N GLY A 127 -2.51 -26.86 -23.55
CA GLY A 127 -3.63 -27.38 -24.34
C GLY A 127 -3.57 -27.00 -25.81
N ARG A 128 -4.35 -27.68 -26.65
CA ARG A 128 -4.34 -27.48 -28.11
C ARG A 128 -4.68 -26.06 -28.57
N GLN A 129 -5.46 -25.27 -27.81
CA GLN A 129 -5.73 -23.86 -28.15
C GLN A 129 -4.48 -22.96 -28.08
N ALA A 130 -3.46 -23.35 -27.32
CA ALA A 130 -2.19 -22.64 -27.29
C ALA A 130 -1.30 -22.96 -28.50
N MET A 131 -1.60 -24.03 -29.24
CA MET A 131 -0.83 -24.47 -30.41
C MET A 131 -1.36 -23.75 -31.65
N LYS A 132 -0.55 -22.82 -32.18
CA LYS A 132 -0.84 -22.12 -33.43
C LYS A 132 -0.30 -22.88 -34.64
N ASP A 133 -0.65 -22.44 -35.84
CA ASP A 133 -0.33 -23.14 -37.10
C ASP A 133 1.18 -23.35 -37.35
N HIS A 134 2.03 -22.55 -36.71
CA HIS A 134 3.50 -22.65 -36.81
C HIS A 134 4.12 -23.59 -35.77
N ILE A 135 3.31 -24.35 -35.01
CA ILE A 135 3.77 -25.28 -33.97
C ILE A 135 3.52 -26.72 -34.42
N SER A 136 4.58 -27.52 -34.47
CA SER A 136 4.53 -28.97 -34.70
C SER A 136 4.83 -29.73 -33.40
N ILE A 137 4.34 -30.98 -33.27
CA ILE A 137 4.50 -31.78 -32.05
C ILE A 137 5.24 -33.09 -32.35
N ALA A 138 6.37 -33.30 -31.69
CA ALA A 138 7.13 -34.54 -31.68
C ALA A 138 6.84 -35.32 -30.39
N ALA A 139 5.91 -36.28 -30.46
CA ALA A 139 5.38 -36.95 -29.27
C ALA A 139 6.42 -37.75 -28.45
N THR A 140 7.53 -38.16 -29.07
CA THR A 140 8.60 -38.96 -28.44
C THR A 140 9.69 -38.12 -27.78
N ASP A 141 9.79 -36.84 -28.14
CA ASP A 141 10.88 -35.96 -27.72
C ASP A 141 10.45 -35.03 -26.58
N ARG A 142 11.42 -34.38 -25.93
CA ARG A 142 11.19 -33.38 -24.88
C ARG A 142 12.26 -32.30 -24.96
N PHE A 143 11.95 -31.12 -24.47
CA PHE A 143 12.89 -29.98 -24.41
C PHE A 143 13.47 -29.64 -25.78
N LEU A 144 12.61 -29.58 -26.80
CA LEU A 144 12.99 -29.13 -28.14
C LEU A 144 13.09 -27.60 -28.22
N GLN A 145 12.67 -26.90 -27.16
CA GLN A 145 12.82 -25.46 -27.00
C GLN A 145 14.02 -25.11 -26.10
N PRO A 146 14.59 -23.90 -26.18
CA PRO A 146 15.72 -23.50 -25.35
C PRO A 146 15.46 -23.78 -23.86
N GLU A 147 16.41 -24.46 -23.24
CA GLU A 147 16.32 -24.82 -21.84
C GLU A 147 16.35 -23.57 -20.96
N LEU A 148 15.36 -23.47 -20.06
CA LEU A 148 15.33 -22.47 -19.01
C LEU A 148 15.83 -23.10 -17.71
N SER A 149 16.29 -22.27 -16.76
CA SER A 149 16.72 -22.74 -15.45
C SER A 149 15.84 -22.18 -14.33
N TYR A 150 15.55 -23.02 -13.34
CA TYR A 150 14.92 -22.61 -12.10
C TYR A 150 15.80 -21.70 -11.23
N ASP A 151 17.09 -21.60 -11.51
CA ASP A 151 18.00 -20.68 -10.82
C ASP A 151 17.54 -19.22 -10.94
N VAL A 152 16.78 -18.88 -11.99
CA VAL A 152 16.18 -17.56 -12.16
C VAL A 152 15.38 -17.11 -10.93
N TYR A 153 14.77 -18.06 -10.22
CA TYR A 153 13.98 -17.80 -9.01
C TYR A 153 14.82 -17.43 -7.78
N HIS A 154 16.12 -17.71 -7.79
CA HIS A 154 17.06 -17.41 -6.72
C HIS A 154 17.88 -16.13 -6.96
N THR A 155 17.74 -15.52 -8.14
CA THR A 155 18.50 -14.33 -8.54
C THR A 155 17.79 -13.02 -8.19
N SER A 156 18.55 -11.93 -8.08
CA SER A 156 18.02 -10.56 -7.95
C SER A 156 17.08 -10.17 -9.10
N ARG A 157 17.22 -10.82 -10.27
CA ARG A 157 16.37 -10.69 -11.46
C ARG A 157 14.88 -10.93 -11.16
N MET A 158 14.55 -11.73 -10.15
CA MET A 158 13.16 -11.94 -9.73
C MET A 158 12.47 -10.62 -9.29
N ARG A 159 13.22 -9.64 -8.77
CA ARG A 159 12.66 -8.31 -8.44
C ARG A 159 12.19 -7.54 -9.67
N GLU A 160 12.81 -7.76 -10.83
CA GLU A 160 12.43 -7.13 -12.10
C GLU A 160 11.29 -7.87 -12.80
N VAL A 161 11.21 -9.20 -12.58
CA VAL A 161 10.21 -10.09 -13.21
C VAL A 161 8.95 -10.25 -12.35
N ALA A 162 8.92 -9.71 -11.14
CA ALA A 162 7.76 -9.78 -10.25
C ALA A 162 6.47 -9.33 -10.99
N PRO A 163 5.37 -10.10 -10.89
CA PRO A 163 4.18 -9.83 -11.68
C PRO A 163 3.61 -8.45 -11.38
N GLN A 164 3.15 -7.75 -12.42
CA GLN A 164 2.26 -6.59 -12.25
C GLN A 164 0.90 -7.08 -11.74
N ARG A 165 0.82 -7.33 -10.43
CA ARG A 165 -0.40 -7.82 -9.79
C ARG A 165 -1.35 -6.67 -9.46
N SER A 166 -2.63 -6.91 -9.74
CA SER A 166 -3.74 -6.14 -9.23
C SER A 166 -3.91 -6.43 -7.74
N LEU A 167 -3.81 -5.39 -6.92
CA LEU A 167 -4.03 -5.46 -5.48
C LEU A 167 -5.49 -5.16 -5.15
N ARG A 168 -5.98 -5.75 -4.05
CA ARG A 168 -7.21 -5.34 -3.38
C ARG A 168 -6.84 -4.40 -2.22
N ILE A 169 -7.20 -3.14 -2.36
CA ILE A 169 -6.81 -2.06 -1.45
C ILE A 169 -8.05 -1.55 -0.71
N CYS A 170 -7.97 -1.45 0.62
CA CYS A 170 -8.97 -0.81 1.45
C CYS A 170 -8.55 0.63 1.78
N VAL A 171 -9.42 1.61 1.55
CA VAL A 171 -9.26 2.97 2.06
C VAL A 171 -10.20 3.16 3.24
N LEU A 172 -9.65 3.23 4.46
CA LEU A 172 -10.45 3.47 5.66
C LEU A 172 -10.75 4.96 5.78
N SER A 173 -11.97 5.38 5.44
CA SER A 173 -12.40 6.79 5.50
C SER A 173 -13.87 6.89 5.92
N ARG A 174 -14.21 7.91 6.72
CA ARG A 174 -15.62 8.24 7.03
C ARG A 174 -16.24 9.23 6.05
N GLU A 175 -15.40 9.96 5.31
CA GLU A 175 -15.80 11.10 4.50
C GLU A 175 -15.50 10.85 3.03
N ASP A 176 -16.43 11.27 2.17
CA ASP A 176 -16.16 11.44 0.74
C ASP A 176 -15.51 12.82 0.52
N ASN A 177 -14.19 12.83 0.41
CA ASN A 177 -13.42 14.04 0.18
C ASN A 177 -12.46 13.85 -1.00
N TYR A 178 -11.92 14.97 -1.49
CA TYR A 178 -11.00 14.98 -2.63
C TYR A 178 -9.87 13.95 -2.48
N SER A 179 -9.22 13.87 -1.31
CA SER A 179 -8.10 12.94 -1.11
C SER A 179 -8.54 11.48 -1.24
N THR A 180 -9.68 11.11 -0.67
CA THR A 180 -10.23 9.76 -0.75
C THR A 180 -10.58 9.40 -2.19
N ARG A 181 -11.28 10.29 -2.92
CA ARG A 181 -11.62 10.06 -4.34
C ARG A 181 -10.39 9.90 -5.21
N ARG A 182 -9.39 10.77 -5.05
CA ARG A 182 -8.13 10.68 -5.80
C ARG A 182 -7.36 9.38 -5.52
N LEU A 183 -7.40 8.86 -4.29
CA LEU A 183 -6.78 7.56 -3.97
C LEU A 183 -7.47 6.41 -4.71
N VAL A 184 -8.80 6.42 -4.77
CA VAL A 184 -9.59 5.43 -5.51
C VAL A 184 -9.30 5.54 -7.00
N GLU A 185 -9.47 6.73 -7.59
CA GLU A 185 -9.25 6.99 -9.02
C GLU A 185 -7.85 6.56 -9.49
N GLU A 186 -6.79 6.97 -8.79
CA GLU A 186 -5.42 6.65 -9.18
C GLU A 186 -5.08 5.17 -8.93
N GLY A 187 -5.66 4.54 -7.90
CA GLY A 187 -5.50 3.11 -7.66
C GLY A 187 -6.17 2.26 -8.73
N GLU A 188 -7.40 2.60 -9.11
CA GLU A 188 -8.14 1.93 -10.19
C GLU A 188 -7.49 2.15 -11.56
N LYS A 189 -6.99 3.37 -11.84
CA LYS A 189 -6.24 3.68 -13.06
C LYS A 189 -4.96 2.85 -13.19
N ARG A 190 -4.34 2.48 -12.06
CA ARG A 190 -3.19 1.55 -11.99
C ARG A 190 -3.61 0.08 -12.02
N GLY A 191 -4.88 -0.21 -12.25
CA GLY A 191 -5.41 -1.56 -12.37
C GLY A 191 -5.60 -2.26 -11.03
N HIS A 192 -5.68 -1.56 -9.89
CA HIS A 192 -6.02 -2.14 -8.59
C HIS A 192 -7.54 -2.12 -8.35
N SER A 193 -8.02 -2.90 -7.39
CA SER A 193 -9.38 -2.83 -6.86
C SER A 193 -9.35 -2.03 -5.57
N VAL A 194 -10.00 -0.88 -5.51
CA VAL A 194 -9.97 0.00 -4.34
C VAL A 194 -11.37 0.12 -3.74
N GLU A 195 -11.51 -0.19 -2.46
CA GLU A 195 -12.78 -0.12 -1.73
C GLU A 195 -12.67 0.88 -0.58
N VAL A 196 -13.63 1.81 -0.48
CA VAL A 196 -13.70 2.74 0.64
C VAL A 196 -14.58 2.14 1.73
N ILE A 197 -14.03 1.95 2.92
CA ILE A 197 -14.72 1.35 4.06
C ILE A 197 -14.81 2.38 5.20
N ASN A 198 -16.01 2.55 5.73
CA ASN A 198 -16.22 3.45 6.85
C ASN A 198 -15.64 2.87 8.14
N THR A 199 -14.59 3.52 8.67
CA THR A 199 -13.86 3.06 9.85
C THR A 199 -14.76 2.83 11.06
N THR A 200 -15.74 3.68 11.33
CA THR A 200 -16.57 3.58 12.56
C THR A 200 -17.65 2.53 12.47
N ARG A 201 -17.92 1.98 11.27
CA ARG A 201 -18.84 0.87 11.06
C ARG A 201 -18.14 -0.48 11.10
N CYS A 202 -16.80 -0.48 11.10
CA CYS A 202 -16.03 -1.69 11.31
C CYS A 202 -16.16 -2.14 12.77
N TYR A 203 -16.23 -3.44 13.00
CA TYR A 203 -16.10 -4.07 14.32
C TYR A 203 -15.26 -5.34 14.18
N MET A 204 -14.79 -5.92 15.28
CA MET A 204 -13.72 -6.94 15.23
C MET A 204 -14.12 -8.16 16.04
N ALA A 205 -13.81 -9.34 15.50
CA ALA A 205 -13.75 -10.55 16.30
C ALA A 205 -12.27 -10.77 16.69
N ILE A 206 -11.97 -10.64 17.98
CA ILE A 206 -10.62 -10.82 18.53
C ILE A 206 -10.56 -12.21 19.15
N ASN A 207 -9.81 -13.10 18.50
CA ASN A 207 -9.52 -14.42 19.03
C ASN A 207 -8.13 -14.85 18.57
N ALA A 208 -7.55 -15.85 19.24
CA ALA A 208 -6.15 -16.24 19.05
C ALA A 208 -5.87 -16.92 17.70
N LEU A 209 -6.87 -17.50 17.04
CA LEU A 209 -6.68 -18.35 15.87
C LEU A 209 -7.04 -17.65 14.54
N ALA A 210 -8.14 -16.91 14.54
CA ALA A 210 -8.73 -16.27 13.38
C ALA A 210 -9.22 -14.86 13.75
N PRO A 211 -8.31 -13.88 13.97
CA PRO A 211 -8.69 -12.49 14.12
C PRO A 211 -9.39 -11.98 12.85
N GLU A 212 -10.50 -11.27 13.01
CA GLU A 212 -11.29 -10.78 11.88
C GLU A 212 -11.71 -9.32 12.06
N VAL A 213 -11.92 -8.64 10.93
CA VAL A 213 -12.63 -7.37 10.85
C VAL A 213 -13.95 -7.62 10.12
N HIS A 214 -15.03 -7.06 10.65
CA HIS A 214 -16.38 -7.16 10.12
C HIS A 214 -16.90 -5.77 9.78
N TYR A 215 -17.83 -5.71 8.83
CA TYR A 215 -18.50 -4.51 8.37
C TYR A 215 -19.93 -4.88 7.95
N ASP A 216 -20.93 -4.19 8.50
CA ASP A 216 -22.35 -4.41 8.18
C ASP A 216 -22.82 -5.87 8.21
N GLY A 217 -22.50 -6.60 9.27
CA GLY A 217 -22.94 -7.99 9.46
C GLY A 217 -22.06 -9.03 8.76
N LYS A 218 -21.04 -8.62 8.00
CA LYS A 218 -20.20 -9.53 7.22
C LYS A 218 -18.72 -9.38 7.56
N ARG A 219 -18.00 -10.50 7.57
CA ARG A 219 -16.54 -10.49 7.62
C ARG A 219 -16.00 -9.75 6.39
N LEU A 220 -15.10 -8.80 6.62
CA LEU A 220 -14.38 -8.15 5.54
C LEU A 220 -13.41 -9.15 4.88
N PRO A 221 -13.29 -9.11 3.55
CA PRO A 221 -12.37 -9.96 2.83
C PRO A 221 -10.93 -9.54 3.11
N ARG A 222 -9.99 -10.42 2.76
CA ARG A 222 -8.55 -10.12 2.86
C ARG A 222 -8.17 -9.02 1.86
N PHE A 223 -7.60 -7.94 2.37
CA PHE A 223 -6.98 -6.87 1.58
C PHE A 223 -5.47 -7.08 1.50
N ASP A 224 -4.86 -6.67 0.40
CA ASP A 224 -3.41 -6.66 0.26
C ASP A 224 -2.79 -5.44 0.97
N ALA A 225 -3.51 -4.32 0.96
CA ALA A 225 -3.11 -3.10 1.65
C ALA A 225 -4.31 -2.33 2.20
N VAL A 226 -4.09 -1.60 3.29
CA VAL A 226 -5.03 -0.65 3.90
C VAL A 226 -4.38 0.73 3.91
N ILE A 227 -5.10 1.75 3.44
CA ILE A 227 -4.70 3.16 3.48
C ILE A 227 -5.62 3.89 4.48
N PRO A 228 -5.17 4.14 5.72
CA PRO A 228 -6.01 4.80 6.71
C PRO A 228 -6.12 6.30 6.51
N ARG A 229 -7.36 6.80 6.42
CA ARG A 229 -7.74 8.21 6.40
C ARG A 229 -8.50 8.55 7.69
N ILE A 230 -7.84 8.31 8.81
CA ILE A 230 -8.45 8.43 10.14
C ILE A 230 -8.56 9.90 10.57
N GLY A 231 -9.79 10.36 10.76
CA GLY A 231 -10.11 11.66 11.31
C GLY A 231 -9.71 11.78 12.78
N ALA A 232 -9.32 12.98 13.22
CA ALA A 232 -8.82 13.23 14.57
C ALA A 232 -9.80 12.78 15.67
N SER A 233 -11.11 12.94 15.47
CA SER A 233 -12.15 12.61 16.45
C SER A 233 -12.36 11.11 16.69
N VAL A 234 -11.78 10.24 15.87
CA VAL A 234 -11.91 8.78 15.99
C VAL A 234 -10.56 8.08 16.02
N THR A 235 -9.50 8.81 16.35
CA THR A 235 -8.13 8.26 16.36
C THR A 235 -8.00 7.00 17.21
N PRO A 236 -8.52 6.92 18.46
CA PRO A 236 -8.37 5.72 19.28
C PRO A 236 -9.00 4.47 18.64
N TYR A 237 -10.23 4.60 18.14
CA TYR A 237 -10.95 3.50 17.50
C TYR A 237 -10.35 3.15 16.14
N GLY A 238 -10.02 4.16 15.32
CA GLY A 238 -9.36 3.96 14.03
C GLY A 238 -8.02 3.25 14.17
N ALA A 239 -7.21 3.61 15.15
CA ALA A 239 -5.97 2.89 15.45
C ALA A 239 -6.22 1.44 15.89
N ALA A 240 -7.31 1.15 16.61
CA ALA A 240 -7.67 -0.22 16.97
C ALA A 240 -8.03 -1.06 15.74
N ILE A 241 -8.83 -0.52 14.81
CA ILE A 241 -9.15 -1.19 13.53
C ILE A 241 -7.88 -1.47 12.72
N ILE A 242 -6.95 -0.50 12.65
CA ILE A 242 -5.70 -0.67 11.92
C ILE A 242 -4.84 -1.77 12.56
N ARG A 243 -4.69 -1.78 13.89
CA ARG A 243 -3.98 -2.85 14.60
C ARG A 243 -4.56 -4.24 14.31
N GLN A 244 -5.88 -4.34 14.13
CA GLN A 244 -6.51 -5.60 13.76
C GLN A 244 -6.13 -6.01 12.34
N PHE A 245 -6.13 -5.08 11.37
CA PHE A 245 -5.61 -5.37 10.02
C PHE A 245 -4.14 -5.78 10.03
N GLU A 246 -3.31 -5.10 10.84
CA GLU A 246 -1.89 -5.46 11.04
C GLU A 246 -1.75 -6.87 11.63
N THR A 247 -2.57 -7.21 12.63
CA THR A 247 -2.60 -8.56 13.26
C THR A 247 -2.96 -9.65 12.25
N ILE A 248 -3.83 -9.35 11.29
CA ILE A 248 -4.22 -10.26 10.20
C ILE A 248 -3.13 -10.37 9.12
N GLY A 249 -2.06 -9.56 9.20
CA GLY A 249 -0.96 -9.54 8.23
C GLY A 249 -1.21 -8.64 7.02
N THR A 250 -2.17 -7.71 7.11
CA THR A 250 -2.44 -6.73 6.05
C THR A 250 -1.45 -5.58 6.12
N TYR A 251 -0.90 -5.18 4.98
CA TYR A 251 0.02 -4.03 4.92
C TYR A 251 -0.74 -2.71 5.12
N CYS A 252 -0.46 -2.01 6.22
CA CYS A 252 -1.14 -0.75 6.56
C CYS A 252 -0.22 0.46 6.32
N VAL A 253 -0.70 1.45 5.54
CA VAL A 253 0.06 2.68 5.24
C VAL A 253 -0.76 3.93 5.53
N ASN A 254 -0.57 4.62 6.65
CA ASN A 254 0.42 4.36 7.71
C ASN A 254 -0.08 3.37 8.77
N GLY A 255 0.85 2.74 9.50
CA GLY A 255 0.53 1.85 10.60
C GLY A 255 -0.09 2.57 11.81
N ALA A 256 -0.67 1.79 12.71
CA ALA A 256 -1.38 2.33 13.88
C ALA A 256 -0.46 3.13 14.81
N ALA A 257 0.77 2.64 15.03
CA ALA A 257 1.75 3.29 15.90
C ALA A 257 2.16 4.68 15.38
N GLY A 258 2.48 4.81 14.09
CA GLY A 258 2.81 6.11 13.49
C GLY A 258 1.63 7.09 13.50
N ILE A 259 0.40 6.59 13.31
CA ILE A 259 -0.81 7.42 13.40
C ILE A 259 -1.03 7.93 14.82
N THR A 260 -0.97 7.09 15.85
CA THR A 260 -1.15 7.53 17.24
C THR A 260 -0.03 8.46 17.68
N ALA A 261 1.22 8.14 17.32
CA ALA A 261 2.39 8.95 17.63
C ALA A 261 2.33 10.35 17.00
N SER A 262 1.91 10.45 15.74
CA SER A 262 1.79 11.75 15.05
C SER A 262 0.60 12.60 15.53
N ARG A 263 -0.38 12.01 16.20
CA ARG A 263 -1.58 12.70 16.74
C ARG A 263 -1.32 13.31 18.11
N ASP A 264 -0.49 12.65 18.92
CA ASP A 264 -0.05 13.17 20.20
C ASP A 264 1.13 14.13 20.00
N LYS A 265 0.87 15.43 20.18
CA LYS A 265 1.91 16.46 20.02
C LYS A 265 3.06 16.26 21.02
N LEU A 266 2.80 15.85 22.26
CA LEU A 266 3.86 15.62 23.24
C LEU A 266 4.76 14.47 22.79
N TYR A 267 4.14 13.32 22.49
CA TYR A 267 4.89 12.15 22.07
C TYR A 267 5.63 12.39 20.75
N ALA A 268 5.02 13.09 19.79
CA ALA A 268 5.68 13.49 18.55
C ALA A 268 6.93 14.33 18.77
N HIS A 269 6.91 15.29 19.70
CA HIS A 269 8.10 16.09 20.02
C HIS A 269 9.18 15.24 20.69
N GLN A 270 8.80 14.32 21.58
CA GLN A 270 9.74 13.39 22.22
C GLN A 270 10.43 12.46 21.20
N ILE A 271 9.67 11.93 20.24
CA ILE A 271 10.20 11.14 19.11
C ILE A 271 11.21 11.97 18.30
N MET A 272 10.83 13.18 17.91
CA MET A 272 11.70 14.06 17.13
C MET A 272 12.98 14.46 17.90
N ALA A 273 12.87 14.69 19.21
CA ALA A 273 14.00 15.05 20.07
C ALA A 273 14.97 13.87 20.18
N ARG A 274 14.45 12.65 20.37
CA ARG A 274 15.25 11.41 20.37
C ARG A 274 15.98 11.21 19.04
N ALA A 275 15.36 11.56 17.92
CA ALA A 275 15.94 11.50 16.58
C ALA A 275 16.85 12.70 16.24
N ARG A 276 17.06 13.64 17.18
CA ARG A 276 17.85 14.87 17.01
C ARG A 276 17.40 15.69 15.80
N ILE A 277 16.10 15.87 15.66
CA ILE A 277 15.50 16.71 14.63
C ILE A 277 15.32 18.11 15.22
N GLY A 278 15.74 19.13 14.47
CA GLY A 278 15.61 20.53 14.88
C GLY A 278 14.15 20.91 15.08
N MET A 279 13.85 21.51 16.23
CA MET A 279 12.54 22.05 16.58
C MET A 279 12.69 23.28 17.46
N PRO A 280 11.70 24.18 17.51
CA PRO A 280 11.72 25.29 18.44
C PRO A 280 11.79 24.77 19.89
N ASN A 281 12.46 25.51 20.77
CA ASN A 281 12.51 25.16 22.20
C ASN A 281 11.09 25.06 22.73
N THR A 282 10.82 23.97 23.46
CA THR A 282 9.46 23.56 23.79
C THR A 282 9.42 22.98 25.20
N ALA A 283 8.52 23.50 26.03
CA ALA A 283 8.20 22.95 27.35
C ALA A 283 6.76 22.45 27.36
N PHE A 284 6.52 21.34 28.06
CA PHE A 284 5.21 20.74 28.23
C PHE A 284 4.82 20.75 29.70
N ALA A 285 3.53 21.00 29.95
CA ALA A 285 3.02 21.13 31.30
C ALA A 285 1.52 20.77 31.37
N SER A 286 1.11 20.36 32.57
CA SER A 286 -0.30 20.10 32.90
C SER A 286 -0.76 21.04 34.02
N SER A 287 -0.32 20.81 35.26
CA SER A 287 -0.57 21.71 36.39
C SER A 287 0.69 21.97 37.22
N PRO A 288 1.69 22.62 36.63
CA PRO A 288 2.88 23.07 37.36
C PRO A 288 2.49 24.28 38.22
N ARG A 289 2.89 24.32 39.49
CA ARG A 289 2.78 25.54 40.32
C ARG A 289 3.84 26.60 39.96
N ASP A 290 4.75 26.27 39.05
CA ASP A 290 5.93 27.05 38.70
C ASP A 290 5.88 27.53 37.23
N THR A 291 4.99 28.49 36.97
CA THR A 291 4.81 29.10 35.63
C THR A 291 6.10 29.79 35.15
N ALA A 292 6.78 30.49 36.07
CA ALA A 292 7.97 31.28 35.75
C ALA A 292 9.10 30.40 35.21
N ASN A 293 9.32 29.24 35.82
CA ASN A 293 10.36 28.31 35.40
C ASN A 293 10.06 27.67 34.04
N ILE A 294 8.79 27.37 33.74
CA ILE A 294 8.41 26.84 32.42
C ILE A 294 8.68 27.84 31.32
N ILE A 295 8.37 29.11 31.56
CA ILE A 295 8.71 30.19 30.62
C ILE A 295 10.23 30.26 30.44
N SER A 296 11.01 30.20 31.53
CA SER A 296 12.48 30.26 31.43
C SER A 296 13.11 29.05 30.73
N LEU A 297 12.52 27.85 30.82
CA LEU A 297 13.00 26.66 30.10
C LEU A 297 12.90 26.83 28.58
N VAL A 298 11.93 27.61 28.11
CA VAL A 298 11.73 27.86 26.67
C VAL A 298 12.59 29.02 26.18
N GLY A 299 12.70 30.08 26.98
CA GLY A 299 13.54 31.24 26.71
C GLY A 299 12.79 32.58 26.82
N THR A 300 13.17 33.55 26.01
CA THR A 300 12.60 34.91 26.05
C THR A 300 11.36 35.05 25.18
N THR A 301 10.46 35.95 25.58
CA THR A 301 9.27 36.30 24.80
C THR A 301 9.63 36.98 23.47
N PRO A 302 8.78 36.86 22.44
CA PRO A 302 7.45 36.24 22.43
C PRO A 302 7.45 34.70 22.44
N LEU A 303 6.40 34.14 23.03
CA LEU A 303 6.18 32.70 23.15
C LEU A 303 4.84 32.30 22.54
N ILE A 304 4.72 31.04 22.14
CA ILE A 304 3.47 30.42 21.73
C ILE A 304 2.99 29.48 22.83
N VAL A 305 1.75 29.64 23.28
CA VAL A 305 1.09 28.72 24.21
C VAL A 305 0.00 27.96 23.45
N LYS A 306 0.06 26.62 23.46
CA LYS A 306 -0.86 25.72 22.72
C LYS A 306 -1.54 24.74 23.67
N LEU A 307 -2.84 24.58 23.54
CA LEU A 307 -3.55 23.42 24.11
C LEU A 307 -3.21 22.16 23.31
N LEU A 308 -3.00 21.05 24.02
CA LEU A 308 -2.78 19.75 23.36
C LEU A 308 -4.08 19.25 22.72
N GLU A 309 -5.20 19.37 23.44
CA GLU A 309 -6.54 18.95 23.04
C GLU A 309 -7.27 20.06 22.27
N SER A 310 -6.78 20.39 21.08
CA SER A 310 -7.46 21.35 20.22
C SER A 310 -7.33 21.03 18.74
N THR A 311 -8.39 21.33 17.98
CA THR A 311 -8.46 21.18 16.53
C THR A 311 -8.49 22.56 15.84
N GLN A 312 -8.00 22.61 14.60
CA GLN A 312 -8.10 23.79 13.71
C GLN A 312 -7.54 25.11 14.28
N GLY A 313 -6.51 25.06 15.13
CA GLY A 313 -5.85 26.27 15.64
C GLY A 313 -6.66 27.08 16.66
N LYS A 314 -7.76 26.52 17.19
CA LYS A 314 -8.36 26.98 18.44
C LYS A 314 -7.40 26.62 19.58
N GLY A 315 -7.15 27.52 20.53
CA GLY A 315 -6.21 27.25 21.63
C GLY A 315 -4.71 27.35 21.27
N VAL A 316 -4.34 28.13 20.25
CA VAL A 316 -2.96 28.57 20.01
C VAL A 316 -2.90 30.08 20.20
N VAL A 317 -2.11 30.55 21.16
CA VAL A 317 -2.02 31.96 21.55
C VAL A 317 -0.57 32.43 21.43
N LEU A 318 -0.37 33.59 20.81
CA LEU A 318 0.90 34.31 20.84
C LEU A 318 0.94 35.22 22.06
N ALA A 319 1.91 35.01 22.94
CA ALA A 319 2.15 35.82 24.11
C ALA A 319 3.38 36.69 23.87
N GLU A 320 3.16 37.98 23.62
CA GLU A 320 4.23 38.94 23.31
C GLU A 320 5.09 39.30 24.52
N THR A 321 4.51 39.21 25.71
CA THR A 321 5.16 39.54 26.98
C THR A 321 5.09 38.39 27.96
N LYS A 322 6.01 38.37 28.93
CA LYS A 322 6.02 37.36 30.00
C LYS A 322 4.70 37.34 30.78
N LYS A 323 4.18 38.52 31.13
CA LYS A 323 2.88 38.67 31.81
C LYS A 323 1.73 38.09 30.98
N ALA A 324 1.72 38.31 29.67
CA ALA A 324 0.70 37.72 28.80
C ALA A 324 0.81 36.18 28.78
N ALA A 325 2.03 35.63 28.75
CA ALA A 325 2.23 34.19 28.80
C ALA A 325 1.75 33.60 30.13
N GLU A 326 2.06 34.25 31.26
CA GLU A 326 1.61 33.86 32.59
C GLU A 326 0.08 33.82 32.67
N SER A 327 -0.60 34.89 32.24
CA SER A 327 -2.07 34.94 32.23
C SER A 327 -2.72 33.83 31.40
N VAL A 328 -2.15 33.51 30.23
CA VAL A 328 -2.67 32.43 29.37
C VAL A 328 -2.44 31.06 30.00
N ILE A 329 -1.27 30.84 30.61
CA ILE A 329 -0.96 29.58 31.31
C ILE A 329 -1.88 29.38 32.51
N ASP A 330 -2.13 30.43 33.30
CA ASP A 330 -3.03 30.36 34.45
C ASP A 330 -4.47 30.08 34.03
N ALA A 331 -4.93 30.70 32.93
CA ALA A 331 -6.24 30.38 32.35
C ALA A 331 -6.34 28.91 31.92
N PHE A 332 -5.29 28.36 31.27
CA PHE A 332 -5.27 26.96 30.85
C PHE A 332 -5.19 25.99 32.04
N ARG A 333 -4.48 26.37 33.12
CA ARG A 333 -4.45 25.60 34.37
C ARG A 333 -5.85 25.52 34.99
N GLY A 334 -6.61 26.60 34.99
CA GLY A 334 -8.00 26.64 35.45
C GLY A 334 -8.90 25.66 34.70
N LEU A 335 -8.62 25.43 33.41
CA LEU A 335 -9.32 24.46 32.57
C LEU A 335 -8.84 23.00 32.77
N LYS A 336 -7.85 22.76 33.63
CA LYS A 336 -7.20 21.46 33.86
C LYS A 336 -6.71 20.80 32.56
N ALA A 337 -6.30 21.61 31.59
CA ALA A 337 -5.89 21.15 30.28
C ALA A 337 -4.37 21.05 30.17
N ASN A 338 -3.87 20.03 29.47
CA ASN A 338 -2.46 19.95 29.12
C ASN A 338 -2.10 20.99 28.05
N PHE A 339 -0.95 21.64 28.22
CA PHE A 339 -0.48 22.68 27.32
C PHE A 339 1.00 22.55 27.00
N LEU A 340 1.39 23.24 25.93
CA LEU A 340 2.74 23.39 25.43
C LEU A 340 3.09 24.87 25.35
N VAL A 341 4.28 25.22 25.82
CA VAL A 341 4.90 26.54 25.65
C VAL A 341 6.07 26.37 24.70
N GLN A 342 6.16 27.20 23.67
CA GLN A 342 7.15 27.06 22.61
C GLN A 342 7.70 28.42 22.18
N SER A 343 8.98 28.49 21.80
CA SER A 343 9.58 29.73 21.31
C SER A 343 8.91 30.17 20.00
N PHE A 344 8.64 31.46 19.86
CA PHE A 344 8.09 32.00 18.61
C PHE A 344 9.20 32.22 17.59
N VAL A 345 9.06 31.60 16.43
CA VAL A 345 9.99 31.72 15.29
C VAL A 345 9.58 32.95 14.47
N LYS A 346 10.10 34.13 14.82
CA LYS A 346 9.74 35.42 14.22
C LYS A 346 10.15 35.50 12.75
N GLU A 347 11.31 34.95 12.43
CA GLU A 347 11.91 34.93 11.09
C GLU A 347 11.05 34.19 10.05
N ALA A 348 10.15 33.32 10.51
CA ALA A 348 9.20 32.65 9.64
C ALA A 348 8.11 33.59 9.09
N ALA A 349 7.89 34.77 9.69
CA ALA A 349 6.98 35.81 9.21
C ALA A 349 5.57 35.31 8.82
N GLY A 350 5.02 34.32 9.54
CA GLY A 350 3.71 33.74 9.23
C GLY A 350 3.71 32.77 8.04
N GLU A 351 4.88 32.29 7.63
CA GLU A 351 5.06 31.30 6.57
C GLU A 351 5.48 29.94 7.13
N ASP A 352 5.09 28.86 6.44
CA ASP A 352 5.65 27.54 6.69
C ASP A 352 5.85 26.75 5.39
N ILE A 353 6.81 25.82 5.43
CA ILE A 353 7.04 24.87 4.35
C ILE A 353 6.41 23.54 4.73
N ARG A 354 5.50 23.05 3.88
CA ARG A 354 4.92 21.71 4.00
C ARG A 354 5.52 20.78 2.97
N CYS A 355 6.16 19.72 3.46
CA CYS A 355 6.70 18.63 2.64
C CYS A 355 5.77 17.40 2.71
N LEU A 356 5.48 16.79 1.57
CA LEU A 356 4.82 15.48 1.48
C LEU A 356 5.88 14.41 1.24
N VAL A 357 6.03 13.49 2.18
CA VAL A 357 7.02 12.40 2.12
C VAL A 357 6.32 11.08 1.83
N ILE A 358 6.80 10.35 0.83
CA ILE A 358 6.32 9.00 0.48
C ILE A 358 7.55 8.11 0.27
N GLY A 359 7.62 6.98 0.98
CA GLY A 359 8.71 5.99 0.81
C GLY A 359 10.12 6.58 0.98
N GLY A 360 10.30 7.48 1.96
CA GLY A 360 11.59 8.13 2.23
C GLY A 360 11.99 9.23 1.25
N LYS A 361 11.08 9.69 0.37
CA LYS A 361 11.34 10.78 -0.58
C LYS A 361 10.32 11.90 -0.42
N VAL A 362 10.78 13.16 -0.45
CA VAL A 362 9.88 14.32 -0.58
C VAL A 362 9.38 14.39 -2.01
N VAL A 363 8.10 14.07 -2.22
CA VAL A 363 7.45 14.04 -3.55
C VAL A 363 6.81 15.37 -3.93
N ALA A 364 6.48 16.21 -2.95
CA ALA A 364 5.93 17.54 -3.16
C ALA A 364 6.26 18.45 -1.98
N SER A 365 6.38 19.75 -2.25
CA SER A 365 6.58 20.79 -1.25
C SER A 365 5.80 22.05 -1.61
N MET A 366 5.21 22.70 -0.60
CA MET A 366 4.54 23.98 -0.78
C MET A 366 4.88 24.93 0.36
N LYS A 367 5.02 26.21 0.04
CA LYS A 367 5.10 27.30 1.00
C LYS A 367 3.68 27.81 1.24
N ARG A 368 3.28 27.92 2.49
CA ARG A 368 2.00 28.52 2.88
C ARG A 368 2.27 29.83 3.60
N THR A 369 1.48 30.84 3.30
CA THR A 369 1.58 32.17 3.90
C THR A 369 0.25 32.50 4.58
N GLY A 370 0.31 32.93 5.84
CA GLY A 370 -0.85 33.37 6.62
C GLY A 370 -1.56 34.58 6.01
N ALA A 371 -2.79 34.83 6.46
CA ALA A 371 -3.48 36.08 6.13
C ALA A 371 -2.81 37.26 6.84
N GLU A 372 -3.01 38.48 6.33
CA GLU A 372 -2.45 39.69 6.93
C GLU A 372 -2.86 39.81 8.41
N GLY A 373 -1.87 39.97 9.30
CA GLY A 373 -2.09 40.03 10.76
C GLY A 373 -2.27 38.68 11.48
N ASP A 374 -2.28 37.53 10.79
CA ASP A 374 -2.28 36.20 11.43
C ASP A 374 -0.90 35.54 11.33
N PHE A 375 -0.30 35.20 12.48
CA PHE A 375 0.97 34.48 12.53
C PHE A 375 0.85 33.00 12.11
N ARG A 376 -0.38 32.50 11.84
CA ARG A 376 -0.66 31.12 11.44
C ARG A 376 -0.88 31.02 9.93
N SER A 377 -0.18 30.10 9.29
CA SER A 377 -0.18 29.85 7.84
C SER A 377 -1.24 28.83 7.37
N ASN A 378 -2.35 28.67 8.10
CA ASN A 378 -3.35 27.66 7.81
C ASN A 378 -4.23 28.03 6.61
N LEU A 379 -4.22 27.21 5.55
CA LEU A 379 -5.05 27.40 4.33
C LEU A 379 -6.56 27.59 4.63
N HIS A 380 -7.11 26.89 5.61
CA HIS A 380 -8.52 27.01 5.98
C HIS A 380 -8.88 28.32 6.69
N ARG A 381 -7.90 29.19 6.99
CA ARG A 381 -8.09 30.52 7.61
C ARG A 381 -7.72 31.66 6.65
N GLY A 382 -7.81 31.43 5.34
CA GLY A 382 -7.52 32.44 4.32
C GLY A 382 -6.05 32.55 3.91
N GLY A 383 -5.19 31.64 4.36
CA GLY A 383 -3.80 31.58 3.90
C GLY A 383 -3.68 31.15 2.43
N THR A 384 -2.60 31.55 1.76
CA THR A 384 -2.29 31.15 0.37
C THR A 384 -1.24 30.04 0.35
N ALA A 385 -1.17 29.27 -0.74
CA ALA A 385 -0.13 28.27 -0.95
C ALA A 385 0.49 28.38 -2.34
N LYS A 386 1.82 28.24 -2.41
CA LYS A 386 2.59 28.21 -3.66
C LYS A 386 3.57 27.05 -3.65
N SER A 387 3.82 26.44 -4.81
CA SER A 387 4.88 25.45 -4.96
C SER A 387 6.23 26.09 -4.64
N VAL A 388 7.10 25.36 -3.94
CA VAL A 388 8.43 25.86 -3.55
C VAL A 388 9.48 24.77 -3.73
N ARG A 389 10.67 25.16 -4.20
CA ARG A 389 11.84 24.30 -4.24
C ARG A 389 12.56 24.38 -2.89
N ILE A 390 12.54 23.28 -2.15
CA ILE A 390 13.20 23.17 -0.85
C ILE A 390 14.71 22.92 -0.97
N THR A 391 15.45 23.34 0.04
CA THR A 391 16.89 23.13 0.16
C THR A 391 17.22 21.66 0.44
N LYS A 392 18.52 21.31 0.37
CA LYS A 392 18.99 19.97 0.74
C LYS A 392 18.70 19.66 2.21
N GLU A 393 18.97 20.62 3.10
CA GLU A 393 18.76 20.50 4.53
C GLU A 393 17.28 20.33 4.90
N GLU A 394 16.39 21.10 4.29
CA GLU A 394 14.93 20.98 4.49
C GLU A 394 14.41 19.60 4.04
N ARG A 395 14.93 19.10 2.91
CA ARG A 395 14.59 17.78 2.39
C ARG A 395 15.06 16.66 3.31
N GLU A 396 16.31 16.72 3.76
CA GLU A 396 16.88 15.75 4.70
C GLU A 396 16.14 15.76 6.03
N THR A 397 15.82 16.94 6.54
CA THR A 397 15.03 17.13 7.77
C THR A 397 13.65 16.50 7.63
N ALA A 398 12.94 16.77 6.53
CA ALA A 398 11.62 16.19 6.28
C ALA A 398 11.63 14.65 6.20
N VAL A 399 12.63 14.08 5.52
CA VAL A 399 12.77 12.61 5.39
C VAL A 399 13.14 11.98 6.75
N ARG A 400 14.08 12.57 7.49
CA ARG A 400 14.44 12.11 8.84
C ARG A 400 13.27 12.19 9.80
N ALA A 401 12.49 13.28 9.72
CA ALA A 401 11.28 13.45 10.52
C ALA A 401 10.24 12.39 10.21
N ALA A 402 9.91 12.16 8.93
CA ALA A 402 8.96 11.10 8.57
C ALA A 402 9.40 9.71 9.07
N ARG A 403 10.67 9.37 8.87
CA ARG A 403 11.25 8.07 9.29
C ARG A 403 11.26 7.85 10.81
N ALA A 404 11.19 8.92 11.61
CA ALA A 404 11.18 8.78 13.07
C ALA A 404 9.85 8.24 13.61
N PHE A 405 8.78 8.23 12.80
CA PHE A 405 7.43 7.80 13.16
C PHE A 405 7.06 6.43 12.57
N ASP A 406 8.07 5.62 12.23
CA ASP A 406 8.00 4.38 11.44
C ASP A 406 7.55 4.63 9.99
#